data_AF-A0A6M0RFX8-F1
#
_entry.id   AF-A0A6M0RFX8-F1
#
_cell.length_a   1.000
_cell.length_b   1.000
_cell.length_c   1.000
_cell.angle_alpha   90.00
_cell.angle_beta   90.00
_cell.angle_gamma   90.00
#
_symmetry.space_group_name_H-M   'P 1'
#
loop_
_entity.id
_entity.type
_entity.pdbx_description
1 polymer ?
#
loop_
_entity_poly.entity_id
_entity_poly.type
_entity_poly.pdbx_seq_one_letter_code
_entity_poly.pdbx_strand_id
1 'polypeptide(L)'
;MRINKQTDLELVIVSASDRNGLILPLIILSLTVLGCILIVSSGEVPAYGFWLLAALGAYGLYMLYLALQSETLTLDKTVDAVRCDRKTLLGTKRWQLQFSTLQNVSVGTHKRRYKKRNGNYGTHWFYNLTFATSDDQKKEMLYYNDGEGVDAALQAIKEFLGETPLQGDNPHKRQFNASNHRMRITPDYQTWREAIFNIDAGQAGGSDSAIDPVYAVLMDVGMMDERTSERWAISLTAFLSGEASFRPTSGGGMVGLGADLKVAQVAQEIVQMAQTLLPKASPIEDHALPEPDLIQFLFLTPYGVYGVADDLHRLQKKTDDPFNTMLNKFGFIRQFADQRIDQR
;
A
#
# COMPACT_ATOMS: atom_id res chain seq x y z
N MET A 1 -2.76 -11.88 -5.47
CA MET A 1 -3.23 -13.20 -5.98
C MET A 1 -2.51 -13.52 -7.30
N ARG A 2 -2.66 -14.72 -7.89
CA ARG A 2 -2.05 -15.04 -9.19
C ARG A 2 -3.07 -15.69 -10.13
N ILE A 3 -3.12 -15.20 -11.36
CA ILE A 3 -3.90 -15.80 -12.45
C ILE A 3 -3.13 -17.03 -12.92
N ASN A 4 -3.72 -18.21 -12.74
CA ASN A 4 -3.09 -19.49 -13.10
C ASN A 4 -3.50 -19.97 -14.50
N LYS A 5 -4.74 -19.69 -14.90
CA LYS A 5 -5.29 -20.00 -16.24
C LYS A 5 -6.31 -18.94 -16.61
N GLN A 6 -6.27 -18.43 -17.83
CA GLN A 6 -7.27 -17.50 -18.37
C GLN A 6 -7.53 -17.86 -19.83
N THR A 7 -8.77 -18.21 -20.12
CA THR A 7 -9.30 -18.52 -21.45
C THR A 7 -10.68 -17.86 -21.57
N ASP A 8 -11.31 -17.90 -22.74
CA ASP A 8 -12.66 -17.33 -22.92
C ASP A 8 -13.73 -18.05 -22.09
N LEU A 9 -13.47 -19.31 -21.74
CA LEU A 9 -14.41 -20.23 -21.10
C LEU A 9 -14.09 -20.52 -19.63
N GLU A 10 -12.83 -20.41 -19.24
CA GLU A 10 -12.35 -20.75 -17.90
C GLU A 10 -11.30 -19.75 -17.40
N LEU A 11 -11.50 -19.23 -16.18
CA LEU A 11 -10.56 -18.41 -15.43
C LEU A 11 -10.26 -19.08 -14.08
N VAL A 12 -8.98 -19.33 -13.81
CA VAL A 12 -8.49 -19.92 -12.55
C VAL A 12 -7.56 -18.94 -11.87
N ILE A 13 -7.97 -18.45 -10.69
CA ILE A 13 -7.19 -17.58 -9.83
C ILE A 13 -6.80 -18.35 -8.58
N VAL A 14 -5.51 -18.32 -8.24
CA VAL A 14 -4.98 -18.97 -7.05
C VAL A 14 -4.51 -17.90 -6.07
N SER A 15 -4.96 -17.98 -4.82
CA SER A 15 -4.29 -17.27 -3.74
C SER A 15 -2.97 -17.98 -3.46
N ALA A 16 -1.91 -17.51 -4.11
CA ALA A 16 -0.57 -17.99 -3.84
C ALA A 16 -0.17 -17.48 -2.44
N SER A 17 -0.24 -18.35 -1.44
CA SER A 17 0.63 -18.22 -0.26
C SER A 17 2.05 -18.19 -0.79
N ASP A 18 2.80 -17.13 -0.48
CA ASP A 18 4.16 -16.96 -0.98
C ASP A 18 4.96 -18.24 -0.69
N ARG A 19 5.54 -18.86 -1.74
CA ARG A 19 6.34 -20.10 -1.59
C ARG A 19 7.48 -19.91 -0.59
N ASN A 20 7.98 -18.67 -0.47
CA ASN A 20 8.97 -18.31 0.52
C ASN A 20 8.45 -18.45 1.97
N GLY A 21 7.15 -18.33 2.18
CA GLY A 21 6.48 -18.54 3.46
C GLY A 21 6.50 -20.00 3.94
N LEU A 22 6.81 -20.97 3.08
CA LEU A 22 6.94 -22.39 3.46
C LEU A 22 8.35 -22.76 3.96
N ILE A 23 9.38 -21.98 3.62
CA ILE A 23 10.78 -22.30 3.95
C ILE A 23 10.99 -22.23 5.47
N LEU A 24 10.57 -21.13 6.10
CA LEU A 24 10.72 -20.93 7.53
C LEU A 24 10.05 -22.02 8.39
N PRO A 25 8.76 -22.39 8.20
CA PRO A 25 8.16 -23.47 8.99
C PRO A 25 8.85 -24.81 8.78
N LEU A 26 9.31 -25.13 7.57
CA LEU A 26 10.06 -26.35 7.31
C LEU A 26 11.41 -26.37 8.04
N ILE A 27 12.12 -25.23 8.11
CA ILE A 27 13.35 -25.11 8.89
C ILE A 27 13.07 -25.32 10.37
N ILE A 28 12.05 -24.67 10.92
CA ILE A 28 11.68 -24.80 12.35
C ILE A 28 11.35 -26.26 12.67
N LEU A 29 10.53 -26.92 11.85
CA LEU A 29 10.18 -28.33 12.04
C LEU A 29 11.40 -29.26 11.93
N SER A 30 12.30 -29.00 10.99
CA SER A 30 13.54 -29.77 10.83
C SER A 30 14.44 -29.65 12.06
N LEU A 31 14.58 -28.43 12.59
CA LEU A 31 15.33 -28.17 13.84
C LEU A 31 14.67 -28.84 15.05
N THR A 32 13.33 -28.86 15.11
CA THR A 32 12.60 -29.59 16.16
C THR A 32 12.91 -31.08 16.12
N VAL A 33 12.86 -31.71 14.94
CA VAL A 33 13.17 -33.14 14.77
C VAL A 33 14.62 -33.43 15.16
N LEU A 34 15.57 -32.62 14.70
CA LEU A 34 16.99 -32.75 15.04
C LEU A 34 17.21 -32.63 16.56
N GLY A 35 16.57 -31.67 17.21
CA GLY A 35 16.62 -31.49 18.66
C GLY A 35 16.06 -32.69 19.42
N CYS A 36 14.95 -33.28 18.95
CA CYS A 36 14.40 -34.50 19.54
C CYS A 36 15.36 -35.69 19.42
N ILE A 37 16.03 -35.87 18.26
CA ILE A 37 17.02 -36.92 18.06
C ILE A 37 18.20 -36.77 19.04
N LEU A 38 18.72 -35.55 19.17
CA LEU A 38 19.83 -35.25 20.09
C LEU A 38 19.46 -35.58 21.54
N ILE A 39 18.28 -35.16 22.00
CA ILE A 39 17.78 -35.45 23.36
C ILE A 39 17.65 -36.95 23.63
N VAL A 40 17.11 -37.71 22.66
CA VAL A 40 16.99 -39.17 22.81
C VAL A 40 18.38 -39.82 22.84
N SER A 41 19.31 -39.34 22.03
CA SER A 41 20.68 -39.89 21.97
C SER A 41 21.53 -39.60 23.21
N SER A 42 21.25 -38.50 23.93
CA SER A 42 22.00 -38.14 25.13
C SER A 42 21.63 -38.96 26.38
N GLY A 43 20.53 -39.72 26.34
CA GLY A 43 20.05 -40.52 27.49
C GLY A 43 19.48 -39.69 28.65
N GLU A 44 19.73 -38.38 28.69
CA GLU A 44 19.15 -37.42 29.61
C GLU A 44 18.17 -36.50 28.88
N VAL A 45 16.94 -36.40 29.39
CA VAL A 45 15.90 -35.50 28.87
C VAL A 45 15.72 -34.34 29.86
N PRO A 46 16.45 -33.22 29.70
CA PRO A 46 16.20 -32.05 30.52
C PRO A 46 14.78 -31.56 30.24
N ALA A 47 13.93 -31.52 31.28
CA ALA A 47 12.51 -31.19 31.14
C ALA A 47 12.28 -29.87 30.37
N TYR A 48 13.11 -28.85 30.60
CA TYR A 48 13.03 -27.57 29.90
C TYR A 48 13.34 -27.67 28.40
N GLY A 49 14.30 -28.51 28.00
CA GLY A 49 14.66 -28.71 26.59
C GLY A 49 13.53 -29.37 25.81
N PHE A 50 12.85 -30.34 26.43
CA PHE A 50 11.67 -30.98 25.84
C PHE A 50 10.53 -29.99 25.59
N TRP A 51 10.17 -29.16 26.58
CA TRP A 51 9.09 -28.18 26.43
C TRP A 51 9.39 -27.11 25.39
N LEU A 52 10.63 -26.62 25.31
CA LEU A 52 11.04 -25.66 24.30
C LEU A 52 10.92 -26.25 22.88
N LEU A 53 11.38 -27.48 22.67
CA LEU A 53 11.24 -28.15 21.38
C LEU A 53 9.78 -28.43 21.01
N ALA A 54 8.96 -28.82 21.98
CA ALA A 54 7.52 -29.01 21.78
C ALA A 54 6.85 -27.69 21.33
N ALA A 55 7.19 -26.57 21.98
CA ALA A 55 6.67 -25.25 21.61
C ALA A 55 7.13 -24.82 20.20
N LEU A 56 8.40 -25.04 19.85
CA LEU A 56 8.93 -24.77 18.50
C LEU A 56 8.25 -25.64 17.44
N GLY A 57 8.06 -26.93 17.73
CA GLY A 57 7.36 -27.85 16.84
C GLY A 57 5.91 -27.42 16.61
N ALA A 58 5.19 -27.08 17.68
CA ALA A 58 3.82 -26.57 17.59
C ALA A 58 3.75 -25.26 16.78
N TYR A 59 4.70 -24.35 16.98
CA TYR A 59 4.77 -23.10 16.21
C TYR A 59 5.10 -23.35 14.73
N GLY A 60 6.03 -24.25 14.43
CA GLY A 60 6.35 -24.68 13.06
C GLY A 60 5.15 -25.30 12.35
N LEU A 61 4.40 -26.18 13.04
CA LEU A 61 3.17 -26.77 12.53
C LEU A 61 2.07 -25.71 12.31
N TYR A 62 1.93 -24.75 13.22
CA TYR A 62 0.97 -23.65 13.08
C TYR A 62 1.30 -22.75 11.87
N MET A 63 2.57 -22.41 11.70
CA MET A 63 3.04 -21.64 10.54
C MET A 63 2.83 -22.41 9.24
N LEU A 64 3.15 -23.70 9.22
CA LEU A 64 2.88 -24.58 8.07
C LEU A 64 1.39 -24.68 7.79
N TYR A 65 0.55 -24.77 8.82
CA TYR A 65 -0.91 -24.77 8.71
C TYR A 65 -1.43 -23.52 8.01
N LEU A 66 -0.94 -22.33 8.39
CA LEU A 66 -1.31 -21.08 7.73
C LEU A 66 -0.81 -21.05 6.29
N ALA A 67 0.43 -21.47 6.03
CA ALA A 67 1.04 -21.45 4.71
C ALA A 67 0.38 -22.43 3.72
N LEU A 68 -0.17 -23.54 4.21
CA LEU A 68 -0.89 -24.54 3.41
C LEU A 68 -2.33 -24.14 3.07
N GLN A 69 -2.86 -23.04 3.62
CA GLN A 69 -4.15 -22.52 3.20
C GLN A 69 -4.02 -21.84 1.83
N SER A 70 -4.38 -22.58 0.78
CA SER A 70 -4.53 -22.03 -0.57
C SER A 70 -6.00 -22.02 -0.95
N GLU A 71 -6.45 -20.91 -1.54
CA GLU A 71 -7.77 -20.81 -2.16
C GLU A 71 -7.59 -20.81 -3.68
N THR A 72 -8.40 -21.61 -4.38
CA THR A 72 -8.46 -21.62 -5.84
C THR A 72 -9.86 -21.24 -6.25
N LEU A 73 -9.99 -20.11 -6.93
CA LEU A 73 -11.22 -19.63 -7.52
C LEU A 73 -11.23 -20.01 -9.00
N THR A 74 -12.28 -20.70 -9.42
CA THR A 74 -12.50 -21.13 -10.80
C THR A 74 -13.82 -20.56 -11.27
N LEU A 75 -13.79 -19.76 -12.33
CA LEU A 75 -14.98 -19.31 -13.06
C LEU A 75 -15.01 -20.11 -14.36
N ASP A 76 -16.05 -20.88 -14.57
CA ASP A 76 -16.19 -21.75 -15.73
C ASP A 76 -17.57 -21.52 -16.36
N LYS A 77 -17.57 -20.93 -17.56
CA LYS A 77 -18.78 -20.63 -18.33
C LYS A 77 -19.40 -21.90 -18.93
N THR A 78 -18.62 -22.96 -19.15
CA THR A 78 -19.12 -24.19 -19.79
C THR A 78 -20.06 -24.96 -18.88
N VAL A 79 -19.82 -24.92 -17.58
CA VAL A 79 -20.63 -25.58 -16.55
C VAL A 79 -21.45 -24.60 -15.71
N ASP A 80 -21.50 -23.32 -16.12
CA ASP A 80 -22.20 -22.24 -15.42
C ASP A 80 -21.85 -22.15 -13.92
N ALA A 81 -20.55 -22.20 -13.57
CA ALA A 81 -20.12 -22.28 -12.19
C ALA A 81 -19.03 -21.27 -11.80
N VAL A 82 -19.23 -20.61 -10.66
CA VAL A 82 -18.19 -19.94 -9.88
C VAL A 82 -17.89 -20.79 -8.66
N ARG A 83 -16.71 -21.38 -8.61
CA ARG A 83 -16.32 -22.32 -7.56
C ARG A 83 -15.08 -21.82 -6.84
N CYS A 84 -15.12 -21.85 -5.51
CA CYS A 84 -13.94 -21.64 -4.69
C CYS A 84 -13.62 -22.90 -3.90
N ASP A 85 -12.42 -23.42 -4.08
CA ASP A 85 -11.85 -24.52 -3.31
C ASP A 85 -10.80 -23.98 -2.34
N ARG A 86 -11.10 -24.03 -1.05
CA ARG A 86 -10.14 -23.73 0.02
C ARG A 86 -9.56 -25.03 0.55
N LYS A 87 -8.27 -25.23 0.32
CA LYS A 87 -7.53 -26.34 0.91
C LYS A 87 -7.22 -26.02 2.37
N THR A 88 -7.62 -26.92 3.27
CA THR A 88 -7.28 -26.88 4.70
C THR A 88 -6.66 -28.23 5.09
N LEU A 89 -5.99 -28.31 6.25
CA LEU A 89 -5.48 -29.59 6.74
C LEU A 89 -6.60 -30.63 6.99
N LEU A 90 -7.82 -30.18 7.24
CA LEU A 90 -8.98 -31.06 7.47
C LEU A 90 -9.71 -31.45 6.18
N GLY A 91 -9.17 -31.08 5.02
CA GLY A 91 -9.76 -31.34 3.71
C GLY A 91 -10.06 -30.07 2.92
N THR A 92 -10.78 -30.22 1.82
CA THR A 92 -11.13 -29.10 0.93
C THR A 92 -12.52 -28.59 1.31
N LYS A 93 -12.60 -27.34 1.76
CA LYS A 93 -13.87 -26.63 1.89
C LYS A 93 -14.21 -26.02 0.54
N ARG A 94 -15.40 -26.32 0.03
CA ARG A 94 -15.87 -25.83 -1.27
C ARG A 94 -17.15 -25.02 -1.09
N TRP A 95 -17.24 -23.91 -1.81
CA TRP A 95 -18.51 -23.30 -2.14
C TRP A 95 -18.61 -23.11 -3.65
N GLN A 96 -19.84 -23.12 -4.16
CA GLN A 96 -20.14 -22.95 -5.57
C GLN A 96 -21.37 -22.06 -5.72
N LEU A 97 -21.32 -21.17 -6.69
CA LEU A 97 -22.43 -20.35 -7.16
C LEU A 97 -22.66 -20.65 -8.65
N GLN A 98 -23.87 -20.42 -9.13
CA GLN A 98 -24.14 -20.42 -10.56
C GLN A 98 -23.56 -19.15 -11.18
N PHE A 99 -22.85 -19.29 -12.29
CA PHE A 99 -22.21 -18.15 -12.95
C PHE A 99 -23.28 -17.17 -13.49
N SER A 100 -24.38 -17.68 -14.01
CA SER A 100 -25.54 -16.93 -14.49
C SER A 100 -26.25 -16.08 -13.42
N THR A 101 -26.12 -16.42 -12.13
CA THR A 101 -26.73 -15.64 -11.04
C THR A 101 -25.80 -14.56 -10.50
N LEU A 102 -24.54 -14.51 -10.95
CA LEU A 102 -23.56 -13.53 -10.51
C LEU A 102 -23.90 -12.15 -11.05
N GLN A 103 -24.19 -11.21 -10.15
CA GLN A 103 -24.54 -9.84 -10.52
C GLN A 103 -23.37 -8.86 -10.36
N ASN A 104 -22.55 -9.08 -9.31
CA ASN A 104 -21.49 -8.15 -8.98
C ASN A 104 -20.32 -8.90 -8.32
N VAL A 105 -19.12 -8.49 -8.70
CA VAL A 105 -17.88 -8.85 -8.01
C VAL A 105 -17.22 -7.56 -7.56
N SER A 106 -16.96 -7.46 -6.26
CA SER A 106 -16.35 -6.28 -5.65
C SER A 106 -15.25 -6.66 -4.67
N VAL A 107 -14.41 -5.68 -4.33
CA VAL A 107 -13.41 -5.81 -3.27
C VAL A 107 -14.01 -5.28 -1.99
N GLY A 108 -14.04 -6.12 -0.95
CA GLY A 108 -14.29 -5.68 0.41
C GLY A 108 -12.96 -5.45 1.13
N THR A 109 -12.94 -4.44 1.98
CA THR A 109 -11.77 -4.08 2.79
C THR A 109 -12.12 -4.21 4.26
N HIS A 110 -11.44 -5.13 4.94
CA HIS A 110 -11.61 -5.41 6.36
C HIS A 110 -10.43 -4.86 7.15
N LYS A 111 -10.75 -4.13 8.22
CA LYS A 111 -9.75 -3.56 9.12
C LYS A 111 -9.70 -4.37 10.42
N ARG A 112 -8.55 -4.94 10.76
CA ARG A 112 -8.33 -5.52 12.10
C ARG A 112 -7.31 -4.70 12.87
N ARG A 113 -7.73 -4.19 14.03
CA ARG A 113 -6.80 -3.63 15.00
C ARG A 113 -6.16 -4.77 15.78
N TYR A 114 -4.84 -4.69 16.01
CA TYR A 114 -4.14 -5.61 16.89
C TYR A 114 -3.33 -4.82 17.91
N LYS A 115 -3.26 -5.35 19.13
CA LYS A 115 -2.48 -4.75 20.20
C LYS A 115 -1.02 -5.19 20.06
N LYS A 116 -0.12 -4.23 19.90
CA LYS A 116 1.33 -4.42 19.86
C LYS A 116 1.84 -4.67 21.29
N ARG A 117 3.04 -5.25 21.40
CA ARG A 117 3.68 -5.54 22.71
C ARG A 117 3.93 -4.28 23.56
N ASN A 118 4.09 -3.12 22.94
CA ASN A 118 4.27 -1.83 23.63
C ASN A 118 2.95 -1.22 24.14
N GLY A 119 1.81 -1.89 23.94
CA GLY A 119 0.49 -1.38 24.35
C GLY A 119 -0.26 -0.60 23.27
N ASN A 120 0.41 -0.19 22.19
CA ASN A 120 -0.20 0.56 21.09
C ASN A 120 -1.00 -0.36 20.16
N TYR A 121 -1.86 0.23 19.33
CA TYR A 121 -2.66 -0.51 18.35
C TYR A 121 -2.10 -0.32 16.95
N GLY A 122 -1.76 -1.44 16.28
CA GLY A 122 -1.53 -1.46 14.85
C GLY A 122 -2.83 -1.71 14.09
N THR A 123 -2.83 -1.40 12.79
CA THR A 123 -3.91 -1.75 11.87
C THR A 123 -3.38 -2.71 10.81
N HIS A 124 -4.02 -3.86 10.64
CA HIS A 124 -3.87 -4.68 9.44
C HIS A 124 -5.10 -4.53 8.56
N TRP A 125 -4.85 -4.31 7.27
CA TRP A 125 -5.86 -4.29 6.23
C TRP A 125 -5.91 -5.65 5.56
N PHE A 126 -7.12 -6.15 5.33
CA PHE A 126 -7.38 -7.39 4.62
C PHE A 126 -8.34 -7.07 3.48
N TYR A 127 -8.05 -7.60 2.31
CA TYR A 127 -8.89 -7.43 1.13
C TYR A 127 -9.55 -8.79 0.82
N ASN A 128 -10.83 -8.79 0.45
CA ASN A 128 -11.57 -9.97 0.04
C ASN A 128 -12.34 -9.70 -1.26
N LEU A 129 -12.46 -10.72 -2.12
CA LEU A 129 -13.36 -10.64 -3.27
C LEU A 129 -14.74 -11.11 -2.82
N THR A 130 -15.74 -10.25 -3.01
CA THR A 130 -17.14 -10.50 -2.68
C THR A 130 -17.91 -10.76 -3.96
N PHE A 131 -18.55 -11.93 -4.02
CA PHE A 131 -19.41 -12.36 -5.12
C PHE A 131 -20.86 -12.23 -4.65
N ALA A 132 -21.61 -11.31 -5.27
CA ALA A 132 -23.02 -11.11 -5.00
C ALA A 132 -23.87 -11.71 -6.11
N THR A 133 -24.91 -12.44 -5.72
CA THR A 133 -25.88 -13.05 -6.64
C THR A 133 -27.21 -12.32 -6.61
N SER A 134 -28.09 -12.60 -7.59
CA SER A 134 -29.46 -12.07 -7.65
C SER A 134 -30.29 -12.34 -6.40
N ASP A 135 -29.99 -13.41 -5.69
CA ASP A 135 -30.75 -13.87 -4.53
C ASP A 135 -30.19 -13.26 -3.22
N ASP A 136 -29.40 -12.19 -3.33
CA ASP A 136 -28.64 -11.55 -2.26
C ASP A 136 -27.71 -12.51 -1.48
N GLN A 137 -27.38 -13.67 -2.06
CA GLN A 137 -26.33 -14.52 -1.49
C GLN A 137 -24.98 -13.89 -1.77
N LYS A 138 -24.26 -13.59 -0.70
CA LYS A 138 -22.87 -13.11 -0.73
C LYS A 138 -21.94 -14.24 -0.38
N LYS A 139 -20.99 -14.52 -1.27
CA LYS A 139 -19.87 -15.41 -0.98
C LYS A 139 -18.59 -14.63 -1.05
N GLU A 140 -17.71 -14.89 -0.10
CA GLU A 140 -16.42 -14.23 -0.03
C GLU A 140 -15.34 -15.26 -0.35
N MET A 141 -14.43 -14.88 -1.23
CA MET A 141 -13.12 -15.53 -1.32
C MET A 141 -12.20 -14.82 -0.35
N LEU A 142 -11.57 -15.57 0.54
CA LEU A 142 -10.69 -15.00 1.54
C LEU A 142 -9.30 -14.76 0.93
N TYR A 143 -8.67 -13.64 1.31
CA TYR A 143 -7.23 -13.32 1.36
C TYR A 143 -6.68 -12.27 0.38
N TYR A 144 -5.59 -11.52 0.66
CA TYR A 144 -4.56 -11.47 1.74
C TYR A 144 -4.11 -9.97 1.89
N ASN A 145 -3.09 -9.65 2.70
CA ASN A 145 -2.50 -8.29 2.90
C ASN A 145 -2.09 -7.48 1.65
N ASP A 146 -2.28 -8.03 0.44
CA ASP A 146 -1.81 -7.48 -0.82
C ASP A 146 -3.00 -6.94 -1.63
N GLY A 147 -3.25 -5.63 -1.54
CA GLY A 147 -4.34 -4.96 -2.24
C GLY A 147 -4.18 -5.02 -3.76
N GLU A 148 -2.97 -4.74 -4.27
CA GLU A 148 -2.67 -4.76 -5.71
C GLU A 148 -3.00 -6.13 -6.33
N GLY A 149 -2.61 -7.20 -5.62
CA GLY A 149 -2.89 -8.56 -6.07
C GLY A 149 -4.37 -8.94 -6.04
N VAL A 150 -5.22 -8.22 -5.30
CA VAL A 150 -6.69 -8.40 -5.29
C VAL A 150 -7.34 -7.57 -6.40
N ASP A 151 -6.86 -6.36 -6.64
CA ASP A 151 -7.34 -5.50 -7.74
C ASP A 151 -7.04 -6.12 -9.11
N ALA A 152 -5.84 -6.67 -9.29
CA ALA A 152 -5.50 -7.41 -10.51
C ALA A 152 -6.43 -8.63 -10.73
N ALA A 153 -6.83 -9.31 -9.65
CA ALA A 153 -7.76 -10.43 -9.73
C ALA A 153 -9.19 -9.96 -10.06
N LEU A 154 -9.65 -8.85 -9.46
CA LEU A 154 -10.93 -8.24 -9.77
C LEU A 154 -11.00 -7.86 -11.26
N GLN A 155 -9.96 -7.21 -11.77
CA GLN A 155 -9.89 -6.78 -13.16
C GLN A 155 -9.98 -7.98 -14.11
N ALA A 156 -9.21 -9.05 -13.85
CA ALA A 156 -9.27 -10.28 -14.64
C ALA A 156 -10.65 -10.95 -14.61
N ILE A 157 -11.35 -10.90 -13.47
CA ILE A 157 -12.73 -11.42 -13.35
C ILE A 157 -13.68 -10.59 -14.20
N LYS A 158 -13.60 -9.26 -14.16
CA LYS A 158 -14.47 -8.38 -14.96
C LYS A 158 -14.25 -8.58 -16.45
N GLU A 159 -13.00 -8.63 -16.89
CA GLU A 159 -12.65 -8.94 -18.28
C GLU A 159 -13.22 -10.29 -18.70
N PHE A 160 -13.09 -11.31 -17.84
CA PHE A 160 -13.65 -12.64 -18.11
C PHE A 160 -15.19 -12.64 -18.18
N LEU A 161 -15.87 -11.81 -17.39
CA LEU A 161 -17.32 -11.65 -17.42
C LEU A 161 -17.82 -10.95 -18.70
N GLY A 162 -16.92 -10.47 -19.55
CA GLY A 162 -17.30 -9.66 -20.71
C GLY A 162 -17.86 -8.29 -20.30
N GLU A 163 -17.65 -7.89 -19.05
CA GLU A 163 -17.75 -6.49 -18.68
C GLU A 163 -16.65 -5.78 -19.48
N THR A 164 -17.05 -5.12 -20.56
CA THR A 164 -16.15 -4.32 -21.38
C THR A 164 -15.28 -3.52 -20.41
N PRO A 165 -13.94 -3.68 -20.42
CA PRO A 165 -13.08 -3.02 -19.45
C PRO A 165 -13.20 -1.53 -19.69
N LEU A 166 -14.15 -0.87 -19.02
CA LEU A 166 -14.68 0.48 -19.27
C LEU A 166 -13.95 1.17 -20.44
N GLN A 167 -14.25 0.72 -21.66
CA GLN A 167 -13.43 1.05 -22.82
C GLN A 167 -13.91 2.40 -23.34
N GLY A 168 -13.48 3.44 -22.64
CA GLY A 168 -13.95 4.82 -22.78
C GLY A 168 -13.40 5.73 -21.69
N ASP A 169 -13.07 5.18 -20.52
CA ASP A 169 -12.32 5.89 -19.50
C ASP A 169 -11.02 5.13 -19.25
N ASN A 170 -9.88 5.82 -19.37
CA ASN A 170 -8.73 5.47 -18.55
C ASN A 170 -9.26 5.10 -17.15
N PRO A 171 -8.79 4.07 -16.46
CA PRO A 171 -9.20 3.84 -15.06
C PRO A 171 -9.01 5.09 -14.16
N HIS A 172 -8.25 6.10 -14.63
CA HIS A 172 -8.02 7.42 -14.02
C HIS A 172 -8.89 8.57 -14.56
N LYS A 173 -9.85 8.30 -15.45
CA LYS A 173 -10.80 9.31 -15.94
C LYS A 173 -12.22 8.95 -15.58
N ARG A 174 -12.47 8.46 -14.35
CA ARG A 174 -13.79 8.64 -13.76
C ARG A 174 -14.12 10.12 -13.89
N GLN A 175 -15.08 10.48 -14.73
CA GLN A 175 -15.75 11.78 -14.64
C GLN A 175 -16.42 11.81 -13.28
N PHE A 176 -15.64 12.24 -12.28
CA PHE A 176 -16.08 12.52 -10.95
C PHE A 176 -17.13 13.61 -11.09
N ASN A 177 -18.39 13.28 -10.79
CA ASN A 177 -19.39 14.28 -10.49
C ASN A 177 -18.82 15.12 -9.33
N ALA A 178 -18.31 16.31 -9.67
CA ALA A 178 -17.64 17.25 -8.77
C ALA A 178 -18.58 17.84 -7.70
N SER A 179 -19.87 17.47 -7.73
CA SER A 179 -20.84 17.88 -6.74
C SER A 179 -20.80 16.95 -5.52
N ASN A 180 -20.08 17.38 -4.47
CA ASN A 180 -20.28 17.08 -3.04
C ASN A 180 -19.27 16.22 -2.26
N HIS A 181 -18.13 15.81 -2.82
CA HIS A 181 -17.12 15.09 -2.04
C HIS A 181 -16.16 16.07 -1.35
N ARG A 182 -16.50 16.47 -0.12
CA ARG A 182 -15.69 17.39 0.70
C ARG A 182 -14.34 16.73 1.04
N MET A 183 -13.23 17.38 0.66
CA MET A 183 -11.91 16.94 1.08
C MET A 183 -11.78 17.03 2.60
N ARG A 184 -11.34 15.93 3.22
CA ARG A 184 -11.14 15.87 4.66
C ARG A 184 -9.81 16.53 5.02
N ILE A 185 -9.90 17.72 5.59
CA ILE A 185 -8.75 18.53 6.00
C ILE A 185 -8.91 18.91 7.47
N THR A 186 -7.89 18.63 8.29
CA THR A 186 -7.84 19.07 9.69
C THR A 186 -7.28 20.49 9.81
N PRO A 187 -7.67 21.26 10.84
CA PRO A 187 -7.09 22.58 11.10
C PRO A 187 -5.56 22.53 11.24
N ASP A 188 -5.03 21.54 11.96
CA ASP A 188 -3.57 21.37 12.16
C ASP A 188 -2.82 21.21 10.83
N TYR A 189 -3.42 20.50 9.86
CA TYR A 189 -2.83 20.37 8.55
C TYR A 189 -2.84 21.70 7.79
N GLN A 190 -3.93 22.48 7.86
CA GLN A 190 -4.02 23.79 7.21
C GLN A 190 -2.97 24.74 7.76
N THR A 191 -2.89 24.87 9.09
CA THR A 191 -1.88 25.71 9.74
C THR A 191 -0.46 25.29 9.36
N TRP A 192 -0.18 23.99 9.34
CA TRP A 192 1.13 23.50 8.90
C TRP A 192 1.40 23.87 7.43
N ARG A 193 0.46 23.62 6.52
CA ARG A 193 0.63 23.87 5.09
C ARG A 193 0.82 25.36 4.79
N GLU A 194 0.06 26.22 5.45
CA GLU A 194 0.24 27.68 5.37
C GLU A 194 1.63 28.10 5.85
N ALA A 195 2.13 27.51 6.94
CA ALA A 195 3.49 27.76 7.41
C ALA A 195 4.56 27.33 6.40
N ILE A 196 4.35 26.23 5.67
CA ILE A 196 5.27 25.80 4.60
C ILE A 196 5.34 26.83 3.47
N PHE A 197 4.21 27.39 3.04
CA PHE A 197 4.21 28.38 1.96
C PHE A 197 4.74 29.76 2.38
N ASN A 198 4.74 30.06 3.68
CA ASN A 198 5.27 31.29 4.22
C ASN A 198 6.74 31.21 4.64
N ILE A 199 7.39 30.05 4.46
CA ILE A 199 8.80 29.87 4.81
C ILE A 199 9.70 30.61 3.82
N ASP A 200 10.67 31.36 4.33
CA ASP A 200 11.69 32.01 3.51
C ASP A 200 12.90 31.09 3.26
N ALA A 201 13.78 31.51 2.34
CA ALA A 201 14.98 30.74 1.99
C ALA A 201 15.91 30.53 3.20
N GLY A 202 16.07 31.53 4.07
CA GLY A 202 16.94 31.46 5.24
C GLY A 202 16.48 30.41 6.26
N GLN A 203 15.18 30.37 6.53
CA GLN A 203 14.54 29.38 7.41
C GLN A 203 14.64 27.96 6.85
N ALA A 204 14.64 27.82 5.51
CA ALA A 204 14.82 26.55 4.83
C ALA A 204 16.29 26.10 4.74
N GLY A 205 17.25 26.84 5.30
CA GLY A 205 18.68 26.55 5.26
C GLY A 205 19.43 27.10 4.05
N GLY A 206 18.76 27.92 3.24
CA GLY A 206 19.36 28.71 2.18
C GLY A 206 20.10 29.93 2.71
N SER A 207 20.95 30.48 1.86
CA SER A 207 21.50 31.82 2.05
C SER A 207 20.70 32.82 1.23
N ASP A 208 20.71 34.10 1.61
CA ASP A 208 20.13 35.17 0.80
C ASP A 208 20.86 35.36 -0.56
N SER A 209 21.95 34.62 -0.79
CA SER A 209 22.64 34.59 -2.08
C SER A 209 21.87 33.71 -3.08
N ALA A 210 21.62 34.24 -4.27
CA ALA A 210 20.80 33.65 -5.33
C ALA A 210 21.39 32.37 -6.00
N ILE A 211 22.23 31.62 -5.29
CA ILE A 211 22.91 30.43 -5.80
C ILE A 211 21.95 29.23 -5.85
N ASP A 212 21.01 29.13 -4.90
CA ASP A 212 20.03 28.04 -4.84
C ASP A 212 18.64 28.54 -5.27
N PRO A 213 18.19 28.29 -6.52
CA PRO A 213 16.91 28.79 -7.00
C PRO A 213 15.72 28.09 -6.35
N VAL A 214 15.92 26.93 -5.72
CA VAL A 214 14.90 26.18 -4.99
C VAL A 214 15.41 25.91 -3.59
N TYR A 215 14.65 26.32 -2.56
CA TYR A 215 15.01 26.12 -1.16
C TYR A 215 14.12 25.09 -0.45
N ALA A 216 12.96 24.77 -1.00
CA ALA A 216 12.11 23.68 -0.51
C ALA A 216 11.32 23.02 -1.63
N VAL A 217 10.95 21.77 -1.41
CA VAL A 217 10.04 21.00 -2.27
C VAL A 217 8.90 20.48 -1.41
N LEU A 218 7.67 20.72 -1.85
CA LEU A 218 6.45 20.16 -1.30
C LEU A 218 5.86 19.20 -2.34
N MET A 219 5.67 17.94 -1.97
CA MET A 219 4.99 16.94 -2.80
C MET A 219 3.63 16.63 -2.20
N ASP A 220 2.57 16.81 -2.98
CA ASP A 220 1.22 16.39 -2.60
C ASP A 220 0.74 15.24 -3.47
N VAL A 221 0.08 14.26 -2.84
CA VAL A 221 -0.55 13.13 -3.52
C VAL A 221 -2.02 13.09 -3.12
N GLY A 222 -2.91 13.22 -4.12
CA GLY A 222 -4.35 13.13 -3.93
C GLY A 222 -4.81 11.69 -3.83
N MET A 223 -5.65 11.40 -2.85
CA MET A 223 -6.11 10.06 -2.52
C MET A 223 -7.62 10.04 -2.31
N MET A 224 -8.22 8.86 -2.49
CA MET A 224 -9.61 8.58 -2.16
C MET A 224 -9.69 7.48 -1.11
N ASP A 225 -10.49 7.68 -0.05
CA ASP A 225 -10.94 6.57 0.79
C ASP A 225 -12.10 5.88 0.06
N GLU A 226 -11.84 4.70 -0.51
CA GLU A 226 -12.84 3.97 -1.30
C GLU A 226 -14.10 3.60 -0.52
N ARG A 227 -14.01 3.48 0.82
CA ARG A 227 -15.13 3.08 1.67
C ARG A 227 -16.06 4.25 1.96
N THR A 228 -15.49 5.42 2.23
CA THR A 228 -16.27 6.62 2.58
C THR A 228 -16.48 7.54 1.38
N SER A 229 -15.80 7.27 0.26
CA SER A 229 -15.66 8.20 -0.87
C SER A 229 -15.13 9.58 -0.44
N GLU A 230 -14.41 9.65 0.69
CA GLU A 230 -13.80 10.90 1.16
C GLU A 230 -12.47 11.12 0.45
N ARG A 231 -12.30 12.33 -0.10
CA ARG A 231 -11.02 12.78 -0.64
C ARG A 231 -10.10 13.20 0.49
N TRP A 232 -8.84 12.82 0.38
CA TRP A 232 -7.79 13.25 1.29
C TRP A 232 -6.48 13.35 0.52
N ALA A 233 -5.45 13.96 1.12
CA ALA A 233 -4.14 14.03 0.49
C ALA A 233 -3.04 13.72 1.50
N ILE A 234 -1.88 13.37 0.96
CA ILE A 234 -0.63 13.29 1.71
C ILE A 234 0.29 14.39 1.19
N SER A 235 0.85 15.15 2.10
CA SER A 235 1.90 16.13 1.81
C SER A 235 3.22 15.71 2.43
N LEU A 236 4.30 15.85 1.68
CA LEU A 236 5.66 15.71 2.18
C LEU A 236 6.48 16.94 1.82
N THR A 237 7.38 17.33 2.71
CA THR A 237 8.33 18.42 2.45
C THR A 237 9.76 17.96 2.58
N ALA A 238 10.62 18.59 1.79
CA ALA A 238 12.07 18.49 1.88
C ALA A 238 12.65 19.91 1.76
N PHE A 239 13.51 20.28 2.69
CA PHE A 239 14.17 21.59 2.76
C PHE A 239 15.65 21.48 2.45
N LEU A 240 16.25 22.59 1.99
CA LEU A 240 17.68 22.66 1.71
C LEU A 240 18.54 22.36 2.95
N SER A 241 18.03 22.69 4.15
CA SER A 241 18.62 22.35 5.44
C SER A 241 18.71 20.84 5.70
N GLY A 242 18.01 20.01 4.94
CA GLY A 242 17.79 18.59 5.21
C GLY A 242 16.57 18.32 6.09
N GLU A 243 15.85 19.35 6.54
CA GLU A 243 14.60 19.14 7.25
C GLU A 243 13.53 18.52 6.35
N ALA A 244 12.68 17.65 6.91
CA ALA A 244 11.64 16.96 6.17
C ALA A 244 10.40 16.71 7.03
N SER A 245 9.23 16.71 6.40
CA SER A 245 7.96 16.45 7.08
C SER A 245 7.05 15.55 6.25
N PHE A 246 6.14 14.85 6.93
CA PHE A 246 5.09 14.02 6.35
C PHE A 246 3.76 14.34 7.04
N ARG A 247 2.76 14.79 6.29
CA ARG A 247 1.47 15.27 6.81
C ARG A 247 0.30 14.85 5.91
N PRO A 248 -0.50 13.87 6.32
CA PRO A 248 -1.82 13.59 5.77
C PRO A 248 -2.84 14.67 6.15
N THR A 249 -3.76 15.01 5.24
CA THR A 249 -4.84 15.98 5.48
C THR A 249 -5.82 15.53 6.56
N SER A 250 -5.99 14.22 6.73
CA SER A 250 -6.81 13.62 7.79
C SER A 250 -6.22 13.78 9.20
N GLY A 251 -5.01 14.33 9.32
CA GLY A 251 -4.23 14.39 10.54
C GLY A 251 -3.35 13.16 10.76
N GLY A 252 -2.55 13.20 11.82
CA GLY A 252 -1.54 12.18 12.12
C GLY A 252 -0.37 12.28 11.17
N GLY A 253 0.71 12.93 11.57
CA GLY A 253 1.91 13.06 10.74
C GLY A 253 3.13 13.39 11.60
N MET A 254 4.25 13.67 10.94
CA MET A 254 5.52 13.90 11.61
C MET A 254 6.25 15.08 10.97
N VAL A 255 6.84 15.91 11.82
CA VAL A 255 7.75 17.01 11.48
C VAL A 255 9.06 16.77 12.22
N GLY A 256 10.15 17.41 11.80
CA GLY A 256 11.45 17.18 12.43
C GLY A 256 12.10 15.89 11.95
N LEU A 257 11.76 15.39 10.76
CA LEU A 257 12.32 14.11 10.27
C LEU A 257 13.80 14.26 9.89
N GLY A 258 14.26 15.48 9.60
CA GLY A 258 15.65 15.78 9.25
C GLY A 258 16.65 15.58 10.39
N ALA A 259 16.19 15.35 11.62
CA ALA A 259 17.07 14.98 12.73
C ALA A 259 17.80 13.63 12.50
N ASP A 260 17.27 12.78 11.60
CA ASP A 260 17.97 11.59 11.14
C ASP A 260 18.85 11.91 9.92
N LEU A 261 20.15 11.59 10.01
CA LEU A 261 21.13 11.93 8.98
C LEU A 261 20.77 11.38 7.59
N LYS A 262 20.16 10.19 7.52
CA LYS A 262 19.76 9.60 6.23
C LYS A 262 18.59 10.36 5.62
N VAL A 263 17.62 10.75 6.44
CA VAL A 263 16.49 11.57 5.97
C VAL A 263 16.98 12.93 5.50
N ALA A 264 17.90 13.56 6.24
CA ALA A 264 18.49 14.84 5.86
C ALA A 264 19.18 14.80 4.49
N GLN A 265 19.99 13.77 4.25
CA GLN A 265 20.64 13.57 2.96
C GLN A 265 19.62 13.40 1.83
N VAL A 266 18.58 12.58 2.04
CA VAL A 266 17.53 12.37 1.03
C VAL A 266 16.76 13.66 0.75
N ALA A 267 16.46 14.47 1.77
CA ALA A 267 15.80 15.75 1.61
C ALA A 267 16.65 16.74 0.79
N GLN A 268 17.95 16.83 1.05
CA GLN A 268 18.88 17.66 0.27
C GLN A 268 18.97 17.19 -1.19
N GLU A 269 19.04 15.89 -1.43
CA GLU A 269 19.02 15.32 -2.79
C GLU A 269 17.72 15.65 -3.54
N ILE A 270 16.57 15.66 -2.85
CA ILE A 270 15.29 16.09 -3.43
C ILE A 270 15.37 17.54 -3.89
N VAL A 271 15.87 18.45 -3.04
CA VAL A 271 16.01 19.87 -3.39
C VAL A 271 16.98 20.06 -4.55
N GLN A 272 18.11 19.36 -4.54
CA GLN A 272 19.08 19.40 -5.64
C GLN A 272 18.46 18.94 -6.97
N MET A 273 17.67 17.86 -6.96
CA MET A 273 16.93 17.43 -8.15
C MET A 273 15.93 18.50 -8.60
N ALA A 274 15.19 19.11 -7.67
CA ALA A 274 14.23 20.16 -8.00
C ALA A 274 14.90 21.37 -8.66
N GLN A 275 16.10 21.77 -8.26
CA GLN A 275 16.86 22.81 -8.94
C GLN A 275 17.10 22.47 -10.42
N THR A 276 17.45 21.21 -10.73
CA THR A 276 17.63 20.76 -12.13
C THR A 276 16.32 20.63 -12.91
N LEU A 277 15.20 20.42 -12.22
CA LEU A 277 13.88 20.24 -12.81
C LEU A 277 13.07 21.53 -12.88
N LEU A 278 13.51 22.61 -12.23
CA LEU A 278 12.83 23.91 -12.22
C LEU A 278 12.48 24.42 -13.64
N PRO A 279 13.33 24.28 -14.68
CA PRO A 279 12.97 24.70 -16.04
C PRO A 279 11.78 23.96 -16.66
N LYS A 280 11.37 22.82 -16.09
CA LYS A 280 10.20 22.04 -16.52
C LYS A 280 8.93 22.40 -15.73
N ALA A 281 9.05 23.23 -14.68
CA ALA A 281 7.95 23.65 -13.85
C ALA A 281 7.35 24.96 -14.34
N SER A 282 6.07 25.15 -14.07
CA SER A 282 5.33 26.39 -14.38
C SER A 282 5.01 27.13 -13.08
N PRO A 283 4.96 28.47 -13.09
CA PRO A 283 4.51 29.22 -11.92
C PRO A 283 3.09 28.82 -11.54
N ILE A 284 2.82 28.73 -10.24
CA ILE A 284 1.52 28.35 -9.68
C ILE A 284 1.04 29.46 -8.75
N GLU A 285 -0.19 29.92 -8.97
CA GLU A 285 -0.86 30.92 -8.11
C GLU A 285 -1.79 30.27 -7.08
N ASP A 286 -2.39 29.14 -7.42
CA ASP A 286 -3.31 28.39 -6.54
C ASP A 286 -2.60 27.15 -5.96
N HIS A 287 -2.51 27.12 -4.63
CA HIS A 287 -1.87 26.03 -3.88
C HIS A 287 -2.86 24.92 -3.48
N ALA A 288 -3.95 24.78 -4.24
CA ALA A 288 -4.93 23.72 -4.08
C ALA A 288 -4.27 22.33 -4.00
N LEU A 289 -4.93 21.45 -3.24
CA LEU A 289 -4.54 20.05 -3.16
C LEU A 289 -4.96 19.32 -4.44
N PRO A 290 -4.15 18.37 -4.94
CA PRO A 290 -4.46 17.64 -6.15
C PRO A 290 -5.69 16.74 -5.96
N GLU A 291 -6.39 16.47 -7.06
CA GLU A 291 -7.45 15.47 -7.11
C GLU A 291 -6.90 14.05 -6.90
N PRO A 292 -7.75 13.07 -6.55
CA PRO A 292 -7.34 11.67 -6.44
C PRO A 292 -6.56 11.18 -7.66
N ASP A 293 -5.54 10.35 -7.41
CA ASP A 293 -4.61 9.79 -8.40
C ASP A 293 -3.69 10.81 -9.09
N LEU A 294 -3.79 12.10 -8.72
CA LEU A 294 -2.85 13.11 -9.16
C LEU A 294 -1.77 13.36 -8.10
N ILE A 295 -0.58 13.66 -8.59
CA ILE A 295 0.56 14.10 -7.81
C ILE A 295 0.98 15.48 -8.28
N GLN A 296 1.38 16.34 -7.35
CA GLN A 296 2.03 17.61 -7.67
C GLN A 296 3.32 17.77 -6.88
N PHE A 297 4.34 18.30 -7.56
CA PHE A 297 5.57 18.78 -6.96
C PHE A 297 5.56 20.30 -7.03
N LEU A 298 5.74 20.94 -5.89
CA LEU A 298 5.79 22.38 -5.72
C LEU A 298 7.20 22.77 -5.27
N PHE A 299 7.87 23.58 -6.07
CA PHE A 299 9.21 24.09 -5.85
C PHE A 299 9.09 25.51 -5.30
N LEU A 300 9.53 25.69 -4.06
CA LEU A 300 9.52 26.98 -3.39
C LEU A 300 10.82 27.71 -3.71
N THR A 301 10.68 28.89 -4.31
CA THR A 301 11.79 29.72 -4.79
C THR A 301 11.66 31.13 -4.23
N PRO A 302 12.73 31.93 -4.20
CA PRO A 302 12.64 33.35 -3.81
C PRO A 302 11.71 34.18 -4.70
N TYR A 303 11.38 33.67 -5.90
CA TYR A 303 10.56 34.34 -6.90
C TYR A 303 9.13 33.80 -6.97
N GLY A 304 8.71 32.97 -6.02
CA GLY A 304 7.39 32.36 -5.96
C GLY A 304 7.40 30.84 -6.03
N VAL A 305 6.23 30.25 -6.18
CA VAL A 305 6.03 28.79 -6.25
C VAL A 305 5.91 28.35 -7.70
N TYR A 306 6.70 27.35 -8.07
CA TYR A 306 6.62 26.69 -9.37
C TYR A 306 6.18 25.26 -9.14
N GLY A 307 5.46 24.65 -10.07
CA GLY A 307 5.14 23.24 -9.91
C GLY A 307 4.86 22.48 -11.19
N VAL A 308 4.77 21.17 -10.99
CA VAL A 308 4.48 20.16 -11.99
C VAL A 308 3.46 19.21 -11.40
N ALA A 309 2.37 18.99 -12.13
CA ALA A 309 1.35 18.01 -11.78
C ALA A 309 1.31 16.89 -12.82
N ASP A 310 1.14 15.65 -12.38
CA ASP A 310 1.04 14.48 -13.23
C ASP A 310 0.06 13.46 -12.62
N ASP A 311 -0.33 12.48 -13.43
CA ASP A 311 -0.98 11.26 -12.99
C ASP A 311 0.04 10.37 -12.24
N LEU A 312 -0.30 9.98 -11.01
CA LEU A 312 0.59 9.24 -10.12
C LEU A 312 1.02 7.90 -10.75
N HIS A 313 0.09 7.17 -11.38
CA HIS A 313 0.36 5.86 -11.96
C HIS A 313 1.22 5.97 -13.22
N ARG A 314 0.97 6.99 -14.05
CA ARG A 314 1.81 7.30 -15.21
C ARG A 314 3.24 7.60 -14.78
N LEU A 315 3.41 8.36 -13.70
CA LEU A 315 4.71 8.69 -13.16
C LEU A 315 5.44 7.43 -12.64
N GLN A 316 4.77 6.58 -11.87
CA GLN A 316 5.34 5.34 -11.32
C GLN A 316 5.80 4.36 -12.39
N LYS A 317 5.12 4.29 -13.55
CA LYS A 317 5.48 3.40 -14.65
C LYS A 317 6.74 3.82 -15.41
N LYS A 318 7.11 5.10 -15.37
CA LYS A 318 8.28 5.63 -16.06
C LYS A 318 9.50 5.60 -15.14
N THR A 319 10.19 4.47 -15.09
CA THR A 319 11.37 4.28 -14.21
C THR A 319 12.48 5.30 -14.44
N ASP A 320 12.64 5.76 -15.69
CA ASP A 320 13.71 6.68 -16.08
C ASP A 320 13.32 8.16 -15.95
N ASP A 321 12.11 8.45 -15.46
CA ASP A 321 11.65 9.82 -15.25
C ASP A 321 12.27 10.41 -13.97
N PRO A 322 12.93 11.58 -14.03
CA PRO A 322 13.51 12.20 -12.84
C PRO A 322 12.45 12.56 -11.78
N PHE A 323 11.20 12.82 -12.15
CA PHE A 323 10.11 13.02 -11.18
C PHE A 323 9.73 11.71 -10.48
N ASN A 324 9.85 10.55 -11.14
CA ASN A 324 9.66 9.25 -10.49
C ASN A 324 10.80 8.97 -9.50
N THR A 325 12.03 9.35 -9.87
CA THR A 325 13.16 9.29 -8.93
C THR A 325 12.93 10.17 -7.69
N MET A 326 12.40 11.39 -7.88
CA MET A 326 12.00 12.28 -6.77
C MET A 326 10.87 11.68 -5.93
N LEU A 327 9.83 11.11 -6.56
CA LEU A 327 8.75 10.39 -5.89
C LEU A 327 9.29 9.27 -4.99
N ASN A 328 10.22 8.45 -5.49
CA ASN A 328 10.81 7.35 -4.73
C ASN A 328 11.60 7.86 -3.50
N LYS A 329 12.30 8.99 -3.61
CA LYS A 329 12.98 9.62 -2.47
C LYS A 329 11.98 10.12 -1.41
N PHE A 330 10.87 10.72 -1.82
CA PHE A 330 9.78 11.03 -0.88
C PHE A 330 9.15 9.78 -0.27
N GLY A 331 9.05 8.68 -1.04
CA GLY A 331 8.63 7.37 -0.55
C GLY A 331 9.49 6.87 0.62
N PHE A 332 10.81 7.07 0.56
CA PHE A 332 11.72 6.77 1.66
C PHE A 332 11.41 7.62 2.92
N ILE A 333 11.22 8.94 2.77
CA ILE A 333 10.87 9.84 3.90
C ILE A 333 9.55 9.39 4.54
N ARG A 334 8.55 9.07 3.73
CA ARG A 334 7.26 8.53 4.21
C ARG A 334 7.46 7.24 5.00
N GLN A 335 8.16 6.26 4.45
CA GLN A 335 8.38 4.97 5.10
C GLN A 335 9.08 5.14 6.45
N PHE A 336 10.05 6.05 6.53
CA PHE A 336 10.71 6.38 7.78
C PHE A 336 9.76 7.04 8.79
N ALA A 337 8.92 7.98 8.35
CA ALA A 337 7.91 8.61 9.20
C ALA A 337 6.92 7.58 9.76
N ASP A 338 6.42 6.68 8.91
CA ASP A 338 5.51 5.61 9.30
C ASP A 338 6.15 4.69 10.37
N GLN A 339 7.42 4.32 10.19
CA GLN A 339 8.17 3.53 11.18
C GLN A 339 8.29 4.25 12.54
N ARG A 340 8.52 5.56 12.54
CA ARG A 340 8.65 6.36 13.78
C ARG A 340 7.30 6.57 14.47
N ILE A 341 6.24 6.79 13.71
CA ILE A 341 4.88 6.87 14.23
C ILE A 341 4.51 5.53 14.88
N ASP A 342 4.89 4.41 14.27
CA ASP A 342 4.63 3.07 14.79
C ASP A 342 5.36 2.71 16.09
N GLN A 343 6.46 3.41 16.38
CA GLN A 343 7.28 3.24 17.60
C GLN A 343 6.77 4.07 18.79
N ARG A 344 6.05 5.17 18.53
CA ARG A 344 5.34 5.96 19.55
C ARG A 344 4.11 5.21 20.01
#